data_AF-A0A2E4W262-F1
#
_entry.id   AF-A0A2E4W262-F1
#
_cell.length_a   1.000
_cell.length_b   1.000
_cell.length_c   1.000
_cell.angle_alpha   90.00
_cell.angle_beta   90.00
_cell.angle_gamma   90.00
#
_symmetry.space_group_name_H-M   'P 1'
#
loop_
_entity.id
_entity.type
_entity.pdbx_description
1 polymer ?
#
loop_
_entity_poly.entity_id
_entity_poly.type
_entity_poly.pdbx_seq_one_letter_code
_entity_poly.pdbx_strand_id
1 'polypeptide(L)'
;MSPILVRPIREQLAHDQVIRLLETRWRRRYEVGVNVTGKPASPLRFGARFLFPDLVMKTNDRVRGIRRLHRVVEVETNESVNELEAMAQWAPFARIRAPFHLYVPPIAAEATLRLCEKNRIAFDEIWSYRMVGSEVRFELTHRAKQSRAREGRSAASSKVKAKTKAAASRKVAAGRKAAVRASGAKTKAKKVKAERKATRSKRARSVARRTGAGPVTGRAKGRTGRTTTGKSLTKRKTR
;
A
#
# COMPACT_ATOMS: atom_id res chain seq x y z
N MET A 1 -12.64 -3.98 1.60
CA MET A 1 -13.91 -4.55 1.14
C MET A 1 -14.89 -3.40 0.97
N SER A 2 -15.19 -3.03 -0.27
CA SER A 2 -16.30 -2.14 -0.60
C SER A 2 -17.61 -2.86 -0.28
N PRO A 3 -18.64 -2.19 0.29
CA PRO A 3 -19.89 -2.84 0.64
C PRO A 3 -20.71 -3.08 -0.62
N ILE A 4 -20.57 -4.28 -1.18
CA ILE A 4 -21.48 -4.81 -2.19
C ILE A 4 -22.70 -5.34 -1.44
N LEU A 5 -23.88 -4.83 -1.78
CA LEU A 5 -25.16 -5.48 -1.47
C LEU A 5 -25.09 -6.89 -2.05
N VAL A 6 -25.03 -7.90 -1.17
CA VAL A 6 -24.80 -9.34 -1.43
C VAL A 6 -24.91 -9.73 -2.91
N ARG A 7 -23.77 -9.75 -3.63
CA ARG A 7 -23.71 -10.31 -4.99
C ARG A 7 -24.12 -11.80 -4.92
N PRO A 8 -24.91 -12.31 -5.87
CA PRO A 8 -25.20 -13.74 -5.96
C PRO A 8 -23.90 -14.56 -5.99
N ILE A 9 -23.88 -15.71 -5.31
CA ILE A 9 -22.69 -16.56 -5.19
C ILE A 9 -22.09 -16.90 -6.55
N ARG A 10 -22.94 -17.16 -7.56
CA ARG A 10 -22.51 -17.46 -8.93
C ARG A 10 -21.69 -16.33 -9.54
N GLU A 11 -22.11 -15.08 -9.35
CA GLU A 11 -21.41 -13.90 -9.86
C GLU A 11 -20.10 -13.68 -9.12
N GLN A 12 -20.07 -13.90 -7.80
CA GLN A 12 -18.82 -13.84 -7.04
C GLN A 12 -17.81 -14.89 -7.49
N LEU A 13 -18.25 -16.11 -7.81
CA LEU A 13 -17.38 -17.17 -8.32
C LEU A 13 -16.82 -16.83 -9.71
N ALA A 14 -17.67 -16.30 -10.61
CA ALA A 14 -17.25 -15.84 -11.93
C ALA A 14 -16.18 -14.74 -11.83
N HIS A 15 -16.44 -13.74 -10.99
CA HIS A 15 -15.52 -12.66 -10.67
C HIS A 15 -14.17 -13.17 -10.15
N ASP A 16 -14.18 -14.01 -9.12
CA ASP A 16 -12.96 -14.56 -8.51
C ASP A 16 -12.19 -15.45 -9.50
N GLN A 17 -12.87 -16.20 -10.37
CA GLN A 17 -12.25 -17.01 -11.42
C GLN A 17 -11.49 -16.14 -12.42
N VAL A 18 -12.10 -15.05 -12.89
CA VAL A 18 -11.45 -14.10 -13.81
C VAL A 18 -10.20 -13.48 -13.16
N ILE A 19 -10.29 -13.06 -11.90
CA ILE A 19 -9.15 -12.49 -11.17
C ILE A 19 -7.99 -13.49 -11.06
N ARG A 20 -8.26 -14.74 -10.67
CA ARG A 20 -7.23 -15.79 -10.54
C ARG A 20 -6.55 -16.09 -11.88
N LEU A 21 -7.29 -16.04 -12.98
CA LEU A 21 -6.74 -16.25 -14.32
C LEU A 21 -5.88 -15.06 -14.77
N LEU A 22 -6.31 -13.83 -14.51
CA LEU A 22 -5.52 -12.63 -14.76
C LEU A 22 -4.21 -12.66 -13.95
N GLU A 23 -4.27 -13.00 -12.66
CA GLU A 23 -3.07 -13.17 -11.83
C GLU A 23 -2.09 -14.17 -12.44
N THR A 24 -2.59 -15.36 -12.84
CA THR A 24 -1.79 -16.41 -13.46
C THR A 24 -1.17 -15.97 -14.78
N ARG A 25 -1.92 -15.22 -15.60
CA ARG A 25 -1.46 -14.68 -16.89
C ARG A 25 -0.32 -13.66 -16.74
N TRP A 26 -0.34 -12.87 -15.67
CA TRP A 26 0.56 -11.72 -15.52
C TRP A 26 1.70 -11.93 -14.53
N ARG A 27 1.63 -12.93 -13.64
CA ARG A 27 2.66 -13.21 -12.60
C ARG A 27 4.07 -13.46 -13.12
N ARG A 28 4.23 -13.87 -14.38
CA ARG A 28 5.55 -14.08 -14.99
C ARG A 28 6.24 -12.75 -15.34
N ARG A 29 5.47 -11.69 -15.62
CA ARG A 29 5.97 -10.39 -16.07
C ARG A 29 5.95 -9.33 -14.96
N TYR A 30 4.98 -9.42 -14.06
CA TYR A 30 4.75 -8.42 -13.02
C TYR A 30 4.67 -9.07 -11.64
N GLU A 31 4.96 -8.29 -10.62
CA GLU A 31 4.52 -8.61 -9.27
C GLU A 31 3.04 -8.25 -9.17
N VAL A 32 2.19 -9.26 -9.06
CA VAL A 32 0.73 -9.10 -9.04
C VAL A 32 0.23 -9.27 -7.62
N GLY A 33 -0.48 -8.26 -7.11
CA GLY A 33 -1.31 -8.36 -5.92
C GLY A 33 -2.76 -8.48 -6.32
N VAL A 34 -3.54 -9.30 -5.62
CA VAL A 34 -4.97 -9.49 -5.86
C VAL A 34 -5.77 -9.35 -4.57
N ASN A 35 -6.99 -8.85 -4.65
CA ASN A 35 -7.87 -8.63 -3.50
C ASN A 35 -9.10 -9.57 -3.54
N VAL A 36 -8.84 -10.88 -3.58
CA VAL A 36 -9.86 -11.93 -3.51
C VAL A 36 -9.90 -12.60 -2.13
N THR A 37 -11.03 -13.22 -1.81
CA THR A 37 -11.20 -13.98 -0.56
C THR A 37 -10.14 -15.09 -0.43
N GLY A 38 -9.50 -15.17 0.75
CA GLY A 38 -8.49 -16.19 1.06
C GLY A 38 -7.05 -15.82 0.67
N LYS A 39 -6.79 -14.62 0.16
CA LYS A 39 -5.43 -14.10 -0.09
C LYS A 39 -5.11 -12.87 0.76
N PRO A 40 -3.83 -12.62 1.08
CA PRO A 40 -3.42 -11.38 1.73
C PRO A 40 -3.79 -10.17 0.88
N ALA A 41 -4.43 -9.18 1.50
CA ALA A 41 -4.86 -7.98 0.79
C ALA A 41 -3.65 -7.20 0.23
N SER A 42 -3.80 -6.67 -0.98
CA SER A 42 -2.85 -5.80 -1.65
C SER A 42 -3.45 -4.40 -1.86
N PRO A 43 -3.47 -3.56 -0.82
CA PRO A 43 -4.03 -2.22 -0.92
C PRO A 43 -3.12 -1.27 -1.70
N LEU A 44 -3.73 -0.28 -2.35
CA LEU A 44 -3.07 0.91 -2.86
C LEU A 44 -3.32 2.08 -1.94
N ARG A 45 -2.23 2.76 -1.52
CA ARG A 45 -2.36 4.00 -0.77
C ARG A 45 -2.70 5.15 -1.71
N PHE A 46 -3.81 5.82 -1.44
CA PHE A 46 -4.26 7.01 -2.17
C PHE A 46 -4.56 8.14 -1.17
N GLY A 47 -3.62 9.08 -1.05
CA GLY A 47 -3.66 10.09 0.00
C GLY A 47 -3.65 9.46 1.39
N ALA A 48 -4.69 9.76 2.18
CA ALA A 48 -4.91 9.21 3.52
C ALA A 48 -5.68 7.88 3.53
N ARG A 49 -6.22 7.43 2.39
CA ARG A 49 -7.08 6.24 2.30
C ARG A 49 -6.34 5.07 1.64
N PHE A 50 -6.78 3.86 1.96
CA PHE A 50 -6.41 2.66 1.22
C PHE A 50 -7.53 2.28 0.26
N LEU A 51 -7.14 1.95 -0.95
CA LEU A 51 -7.97 1.48 -2.03
C LEU A 51 -7.66 0.01 -2.28
N PHE A 52 -8.68 -0.78 -2.64
CA PHE A 52 -8.56 -2.23 -2.79
C PHE A 52 -9.08 -2.66 -4.16
N PRO A 53 -8.43 -2.25 -5.25
CA PRO A 53 -8.80 -2.72 -6.60
C PRO A 53 -8.52 -4.22 -6.73
N ASP A 54 -9.21 -4.90 -7.63
CA ASP A 54 -9.12 -6.36 -7.73
C ASP A 54 -7.71 -6.87 -8.05
N LEU A 55 -7.00 -6.20 -8.97
CA LEU A 55 -5.60 -6.48 -9.24
C LEU A 55 -4.74 -5.22 -9.29
N VAL A 56 -3.55 -5.37 -8.71
CA VAL A 56 -2.48 -4.38 -8.70
C VAL A 56 -1.26 -5.01 -9.33
N MET A 57 -0.77 -4.45 -10.42
CA MET A 57 0.47 -4.91 -11.05
C MET A 57 1.59 -3.94 -10.77
N LYS A 58 2.72 -4.44 -10.26
CA LYS A 58 3.95 -3.68 -10.08
C LYS A 58 5.05 -4.25 -10.98
N THR A 59 5.97 -3.40 -11.40
CA THR A 59 7.13 -3.82 -12.21
C THR A 59 7.96 -4.83 -11.43
N ASN A 60 8.26 -5.99 -12.04
CA ASN A 60 9.12 -7.02 -11.46
C ASN A 60 10.62 -6.75 -11.77
N ASP A 61 11.05 -5.49 -11.61
CA ASP A 61 12.47 -5.13 -11.78
C ASP A 61 13.20 -5.33 -10.44
N ARG A 62 13.60 -6.58 -10.21
CA ARG A 62 14.36 -6.98 -9.01
C ARG A 62 15.74 -6.32 -8.97
N VAL A 63 16.31 -5.98 -10.13
CA VAL A 63 17.66 -5.43 -10.25
C VAL A 63 17.74 -4.02 -9.69
N ARG A 64 16.69 -3.21 -9.90
CA ARG A 64 16.67 -1.82 -9.41
C ARG A 64 16.05 -1.66 -8.02
N GLY A 65 15.39 -2.69 -7.49
CA GLY A 65 14.69 -2.64 -6.19
C GLY A 65 13.49 -1.68 -6.15
N ILE A 66 13.09 -1.08 -7.28
CA ILE A 66 11.98 -0.13 -7.35
C ILE A 66 10.74 -0.84 -7.89
N ARG A 67 9.79 -1.13 -7.00
CA ARG A 67 8.45 -1.64 -7.37
C ARG A 67 7.56 -0.47 -7.79
N ARG A 68 7.55 -0.13 -9.08
CA ARG A 68 6.65 0.90 -9.62
C ARG A 68 5.29 0.29 -9.93
N LEU A 69 4.22 1.01 -9.58
CA LEU A 69 2.87 0.65 -9.99
C LEU A 69 2.78 0.71 -11.51
N HIS A 70 2.47 -0.43 -12.12
CA HIS A 70 2.39 -0.62 -13.56
C HIS A 70 0.95 -0.50 -14.07
N ARG A 71 -0.02 -1.09 -13.36
CA ARG A 71 -1.43 -1.10 -13.77
C ARG A 71 -2.34 -1.36 -12.58
N VAL A 72 -3.54 -0.77 -12.61
CA VAL A 72 -4.66 -1.08 -11.73
C VAL A 72 -5.77 -1.69 -12.55
N VAL A 73 -6.38 -2.75 -12.04
CA VAL A 73 -7.42 -3.51 -12.74
C VAL A 73 -8.61 -3.70 -11.82
N GLU A 74 -9.80 -3.47 -12.36
CA GLU A 74 -11.08 -3.87 -11.76
C GLU A 74 -11.77 -4.88 -12.67
N VAL A 75 -12.41 -5.87 -12.06
CA VAL A 75 -13.20 -6.90 -12.73
C VAL A 75 -14.65 -6.72 -12.31
N GLU A 76 -15.55 -6.59 -13.28
CA GLU A 76 -16.97 -6.43 -13.03
C GLU A 76 -17.75 -7.63 -13.54
N THR A 77 -18.94 -7.85 -12.98
CA THR A 77 -19.97 -8.76 -13.49
C THR A 77 -21.13 -7.98 -14.07
N ASN A 78 -22.14 -8.67 -14.63
CA ASN A 78 -23.28 -7.99 -15.25
C ASN A 78 -24.01 -7.07 -14.26
N GLU A 79 -24.19 -7.54 -13.01
CA GLU A 79 -24.92 -6.81 -11.98
C GLU A 79 -24.09 -5.66 -11.36
N SER A 80 -22.76 -5.76 -11.39
CA SER A 80 -21.89 -4.75 -10.79
C SER A 80 -21.50 -3.61 -11.74
N VAL A 81 -21.77 -3.74 -13.05
CA VAL A 81 -21.71 -2.60 -13.97
C VAL A 81 -22.91 -1.69 -13.74
N ASN A 82 -22.75 -0.74 -12.81
CA ASN A 82 -23.76 0.25 -12.46
C ASN A 82 -23.13 1.59 -12.02
N GLU A 83 -23.97 2.61 -11.85
CA GLU A 83 -23.53 3.97 -11.53
C GLU A 83 -22.93 4.11 -10.12
N LEU A 84 -23.45 3.37 -9.14
CA LEU A 84 -22.94 3.40 -7.77
C LEU A 84 -21.50 2.87 -7.72
N GLU A 85 -21.26 1.71 -8.34
CA GLU A 85 -19.93 1.07 -8.40
C GLU A 85 -18.94 1.93 -9.19
N ALA A 86 -19.41 2.52 -10.30
CA ALA A 86 -18.60 3.45 -11.08
C ALA A 86 -18.10 4.64 -10.23
N MET A 87 -18.96 5.23 -9.39
CA MET A 87 -18.59 6.36 -8.53
C MET A 87 -17.82 5.95 -7.27
N ALA A 88 -18.18 4.83 -6.66
CA ALA A 88 -17.55 4.36 -5.43
C ALA A 88 -16.15 3.77 -5.68
N GLN A 89 -15.95 3.08 -6.80
CA GLN A 89 -14.73 2.30 -7.07
C GLN A 89 -13.95 2.86 -8.25
N TRP A 90 -14.56 2.98 -9.43
CA TRP A 90 -13.83 3.32 -10.65
C TRP A 90 -13.30 4.76 -10.63
N ALA A 91 -14.11 5.73 -10.18
CA ALA A 91 -13.71 7.13 -10.12
C ALA A 91 -12.47 7.36 -9.22
N PRO A 92 -12.37 6.78 -8.02
CA PRO A 92 -11.12 6.78 -7.26
C PRO A 92 -9.94 6.14 -8.00
N PHE A 93 -10.14 5.00 -8.68
CA PHE A 93 -9.05 4.30 -9.38
C PHE A 93 -8.54 5.05 -10.60
N ALA A 94 -9.42 5.71 -11.35
CA ALA A 94 -9.08 6.56 -12.49
C ALA A 94 -8.10 7.71 -12.15
N ARG A 95 -8.11 8.16 -10.90
CA ARG A 95 -7.24 9.21 -10.36
C ARG A 95 -5.86 8.71 -9.96
N ILE A 96 -5.67 7.39 -9.87
CA ILE A 96 -4.37 6.78 -9.61
C ILE A 96 -3.45 7.06 -10.80
N ARG A 97 -2.18 7.35 -10.52
CA ARG A 97 -1.18 7.70 -11.53
C ARG A 97 -0.58 6.46 -12.20
N ALA A 98 -1.44 5.54 -12.63
CA ALA A 98 -1.12 4.33 -13.38
C ALA A 98 -2.25 4.03 -14.37
N PRO A 99 -1.99 3.26 -15.43
CA PRO A 99 -3.04 2.76 -16.31
C PRO A 99 -4.16 2.06 -15.55
N PHE A 100 -5.41 2.42 -15.82
CA PHE A 100 -6.60 1.84 -15.21
C PHE A 100 -7.41 1.03 -16.22
N HIS A 101 -7.63 -0.25 -15.92
CA HIS A 101 -8.21 -1.22 -16.86
C HIS A 101 -9.46 -1.83 -16.25
N LEU A 102 -10.53 -1.90 -17.03
CA LEU A 102 -11.80 -2.52 -16.66
C LEU A 102 -11.95 -3.84 -17.41
N TYR A 103 -12.23 -4.92 -16.71
CA TYR A 103 -12.60 -6.21 -17.29
C TYR A 103 -14.07 -6.47 -17.03
N VAL A 104 -14.88 -6.55 -18.08
CA VAL A 104 -16.34 -6.61 -17.95
C VAL A 104 -16.91 -7.73 -18.84
N PRO A 105 -18.13 -8.22 -18.58
CA PRO A 105 -18.80 -9.13 -19.51
C PRO A 105 -19.08 -8.43 -20.85
N PRO A 106 -19.20 -9.17 -21.98
CA PRO A 106 -19.30 -8.57 -23.30
C PRO A 106 -20.55 -7.70 -23.46
N ILE A 107 -21.67 -8.12 -22.87
CA ILE A 107 -22.93 -7.38 -22.91
C ILE A 107 -22.84 -6.04 -22.15
N ALA A 108 -21.93 -5.93 -21.19
CA ALA A 108 -21.76 -4.75 -20.36
C ALA A 108 -20.67 -3.80 -20.86
N ALA A 109 -19.94 -4.14 -21.94
CA ALA A 109 -18.83 -3.34 -22.44
C ALA A 109 -19.27 -1.92 -22.87
N GLU A 110 -20.36 -1.83 -23.62
CA GLU A 110 -20.91 -0.54 -24.07
C GLU A 110 -21.50 0.28 -22.91
N ALA A 111 -22.19 -0.38 -21.97
CA ALA A 111 -22.71 0.27 -20.77
C ALA A 111 -21.58 0.84 -19.91
N THR A 112 -20.49 0.10 -19.75
CA THR A 112 -19.28 0.53 -19.04
C THR A 112 -18.67 1.77 -19.68
N LEU A 113 -18.52 1.79 -21.00
CA LEU A 113 -18.03 2.96 -21.74
C LEU A 113 -18.92 4.18 -21.49
N ARG A 114 -20.25 4.02 -21.65
CA ARG A 114 -21.22 5.10 -21.41
C ARG A 114 -21.17 5.63 -19.99
N LEU A 115 -21.03 4.76 -18.98
CA LEU A 115 -20.88 5.17 -17.58
C LEU A 115 -19.58 5.96 -17.35
N CYS A 116 -18.48 5.54 -17.97
CA CYS A 116 -17.21 6.25 -17.88
C CYS A 116 -17.30 7.64 -18.53
N GLU A 117 -17.94 7.75 -19.69
CA GLU A 117 -18.13 9.01 -20.40
C GLU A 117 -19.06 9.96 -19.62
N LYS A 118 -20.25 9.47 -19.23
CA LYS A 118 -21.26 10.22 -18.45
C LYS A 118 -20.62 10.84 -17.20
N ASN A 119 -19.82 10.06 -16.48
CA ASN A 119 -19.27 10.47 -15.20
C ASN A 119 -17.82 10.99 -15.29
N ARG A 120 -17.27 11.14 -16.49
CA ARG A 120 -15.89 11.62 -16.74
C ARG A 120 -14.83 10.79 -16.01
N ILE A 121 -15.01 9.48 -15.96
CA ILE A 121 -14.06 8.53 -15.37
C ILE A 121 -12.98 8.22 -16.42
N ALA A 122 -11.73 8.53 -16.09
CA ALA A 122 -10.61 8.19 -16.96
C ALA A 122 -10.28 6.69 -16.88
N PHE A 123 -10.25 6.01 -18.02
CA PHE A 123 -9.75 4.64 -18.16
C PHE A 123 -8.69 4.59 -19.25
N ASP A 124 -7.92 3.50 -19.30
CA ASP A 124 -6.92 3.25 -20.34
C ASP A 124 -7.39 2.16 -21.31
N GLU A 125 -7.95 1.06 -20.79
CA GLU A 125 -8.54 0.00 -21.61
C GLU A 125 -9.78 -0.61 -20.94
N ILE A 126 -10.76 -0.97 -21.75
CA ILE A 126 -11.87 -1.86 -21.38
C ILE A 126 -11.66 -3.17 -22.15
N TRP A 127 -11.65 -4.26 -21.39
CA TRP A 127 -11.55 -5.62 -21.92
C TRP A 127 -12.87 -6.33 -21.64
N SER A 128 -13.40 -7.02 -22.64
CA SER A 128 -14.43 -8.01 -22.41
C SER A 128 -13.81 -9.35 -22.02
N TYR A 129 -14.48 -10.09 -21.13
CA TYR A 129 -14.15 -11.48 -20.85
C TYR A 129 -15.33 -12.39 -21.17
N ARG A 130 -15.07 -13.56 -21.76
CA ARG A 130 -16.06 -14.64 -21.94
C ARG A 130 -15.56 -15.90 -21.26
N MET A 131 -16.45 -16.51 -20.47
CA MET A 131 -16.23 -17.83 -19.92
C MET A 131 -16.83 -18.87 -20.87
N VAL A 132 -16.00 -19.76 -21.40
CA VAL A 132 -16.42 -20.87 -22.27
C VAL A 132 -15.95 -22.15 -21.60
N GLY A 133 -16.85 -22.83 -20.88
CA GLY A 133 -16.49 -23.93 -20.01
C GLY A 133 -15.53 -23.47 -18.90
N SER A 134 -14.33 -24.04 -18.86
CA SER A 134 -13.28 -23.69 -17.89
C SER A 134 -12.30 -22.62 -18.40
N GLU A 135 -12.37 -22.25 -19.69
CA GLU A 135 -11.49 -21.26 -20.29
C GLU A 135 -12.11 -19.85 -20.16
N VAL A 136 -11.26 -18.86 -19.85
CA VAL A 136 -11.65 -17.44 -19.95
C VAL A 136 -10.86 -16.78 -21.07
N ARG A 137 -11.59 -16.27 -22.05
CA ARG A 137 -11.06 -15.52 -23.18
C ARG A 137 -11.22 -14.04 -22.93
N PHE A 138 -10.19 -13.27 -23.27
CA PHE A 138 -10.15 -11.82 -23.08
C PHE A 138 -10.00 -11.12 -24.42
N GLU A 139 -10.83 -10.12 -24.67
CA GLU A 139 -10.83 -9.34 -25.90
C GLU A 139 -10.83 -7.85 -25.55
N LEU A 140 -9.92 -7.09 -26.15
CA LEU A 140 -9.87 -5.64 -25.97
C LEU A 140 -11.04 -5.00 -26.73
N THR A 141 -12.00 -4.42 -26.03
CA THR A 141 -13.16 -3.78 -26.65
C THR A 141 -12.90 -2.30 -26.89
N HIS A 142 -12.37 -1.60 -25.88
CA HIS A 142 -12.11 -0.16 -25.98
C HIS A 142 -10.73 0.18 -25.46
N ARG A 143 -10.04 1.07 -26.18
CA ARG A 143 -8.78 1.67 -25.72
C ARG A 143 -8.92 3.18 -25.74
N ALA A 144 -8.67 3.81 -24.59
CA ALA A 144 -8.80 5.25 -24.48
C ALA A 144 -7.75 5.96 -25.33
N LYS A 145 -8.19 6.97 -26.09
CA LYS A 145 -7.32 7.80 -26.94
C LYS A 145 -6.22 8.52 -26.13
N GLN A 146 -6.46 8.80 -24.86
CA GLN A 146 -5.53 9.51 -23.97
C GLN A 146 -4.46 8.63 -23.29
N SER A 147 -4.56 7.29 -23.37
CA SER A 147 -3.66 6.34 -22.69
C SER A 147 -2.17 6.54 -23.05
N ARG A 148 -1.87 6.88 -24.31
CA ARG A 148 -0.50 7.14 -24.79
C ARG A 148 0.20 8.29 -24.07
N ALA A 149 -0.54 9.29 -23.57
CA ALA A 149 0.04 10.45 -22.91
C ALA A 149 0.53 10.14 -21.47
N ARG A 150 -0.06 9.14 -20.79
CA ARG A 150 0.33 8.76 -19.41
C ARG A 150 1.57 7.86 -19.39
N GLU A 151 1.69 6.91 -20.31
CA GLU A 151 2.91 6.09 -20.46
C GLU A 151 4.14 6.95 -20.80
N GLY A 152 3.99 7.92 -21.71
CA GLY A 152 5.05 8.87 -22.06
C GLY A 152 5.54 9.72 -20.89
N ARG A 153 4.64 10.16 -19.99
CA ARG A 153 5.00 10.94 -18.78
C ARG A 153 5.75 10.11 -17.74
N SER A 154 5.41 8.81 -17.59
CA SER A 154 6.12 7.89 -16.68
C SER A 154 7.55 7.59 -17.16
N ALA A 155 7.71 7.38 -18.47
CA ALA A 155 9.03 7.20 -19.11
C ALA A 155 9.87 8.49 -19.08
N ALA A 156 9.27 9.65 -19.34
CA ALA A 156 9.94 10.94 -19.30
C ALA A 156 10.41 11.32 -17.87
N SER A 157 9.56 11.13 -16.85
CA SER A 157 9.91 11.41 -15.46
C SER A 157 11.08 10.55 -14.96
N SER A 158 11.14 9.28 -15.41
CA SER A 158 12.25 8.38 -15.07
C SER A 158 13.56 8.71 -15.83
N LYS A 159 13.47 9.27 -17.04
CA LYS A 159 14.64 9.74 -17.81
C LYS A 159 15.24 11.04 -17.23
N VAL A 160 14.41 11.95 -16.73
CA VAL A 160 14.85 13.19 -16.08
C VAL A 160 15.57 12.90 -14.75
N LYS A 161 15.07 11.95 -13.95
CA LYS A 161 15.69 11.54 -12.67
C LYS A 161 17.03 10.81 -12.86
N ALA A 162 17.22 10.11 -13.98
CA ALA A 162 18.49 9.49 -14.34
C ALA A 162 19.55 10.52 -14.76
N LYS A 163 19.17 11.55 -15.52
CA LYS A 163 20.08 12.64 -15.93
C LYS A 163 20.57 13.48 -14.76
N THR A 164 19.72 13.77 -13.76
CA THR A 164 20.11 14.53 -12.57
C THR A 164 21.07 13.74 -11.66
N LYS A 165 20.89 12.43 -11.52
CA LYS A 165 21.82 11.58 -10.74
C LYS A 165 23.19 11.44 -11.41
N ALA A 166 23.25 11.40 -12.74
CA ALA A 166 24.50 11.37 -13.52
C ALA A 166 25.26 12.72 -13.50
N ALA A 167 24.54 13.85 -13.42
CA ALA A 167 25.17 15.16 -13.27
C ALA A 167 25.75 15.39 -11.86
N ALA A 168 25.07 14.87 -10.82
CA ALA A 168 25.56 14.95 -9.44
C ALA A 168 26.83 14.10 -9.20
N SER A 169 26.92 12.90 -9.80
CA SER A 169 28.11 12.05 -9.67
C SER A 169 29.34 12.63 -10.40
N ARG A 170 29.14 13.38 -11.49
CA ARG A 170 30.23 14.07 -12.21
C ARG A 170 30.84 15.23 -11.41
N LYS A 171 30.04 15.98 -10.63
CA LYS A 171 30.56 17.07 -9.77
C LYS A 171 31.38 16.55 -8.58
N VAL A 172 31.05 15.38 -8.03
CA VAL A 172 31.81 14.79 -6.90
C VAL A 172 33.15 14.20 -7.35
N ALA A 173 33.25 13.69 -8.58
CA ALA A 173 34.51 13.18 -9.13
C ALA A 173 35.52 14.30 -9.48
N ALA A 174 35.03 15.50 -9.83
CA ALA A 174 35.90 16.66 -10.12
C ALA A 174 36.53 17.26 -8.86
N GLY A 175 35.80 17.30 -7.73
CA GLY A 175 36.33 17.81 -6.46
C GLY A 175 37.40 16.91 -5.82
N ARG A 176 37.42 15.62 -6.15
CA ARG A 176 38.37 14.65 -5.59
C ARG A 176 39.74 14.63 -6.27
N LYS A 177 39.87 15.19 -7.48
CA LYS A 177 41.17 15.31 -8.18
C LYS A 177 41.97 16.56 -7.81
N ALA A 178 41.35 17.57 -7.19
CA ALA A 178 42.05 18.78 -6.75
C ALA A 178 42.75 18.62 -5.38
N ALA A 179 42.29 17.68 -4.53
CA ALA A 179 42.81 17.52 -3.16
C ALA A 179 44.06 16.62 -3.03
N VAL A 180 44.49 15.93 -4.10
CA VAL A 180 45.61 14.97 -4.03
C VAL A 180 46.96 15.60 -4.42
N ARG A 181 46.99 16.87 -4.84
CA ARG A 181 48.22 17.56 -5.28
C ARG A 181 48.88 18.46 -4.23
N ALA A 182 48.36 18.56 -3.01
CA ALA A 182 48.81 19.56 -2.04
C ALA A 182 49.26 19.01 -0.67
N SER A 183 49.78 17.78 -0.59
CA SER A 183 50.43 17.32 0.66
C SER A 183 51.69 16.51 0.40
N GLY A 184 52.77 17.22 0.11
CA GLY A 184 54.13 16.70 0.15
C GLY A 184 55.07 17.72 0.78
N ALA A 185 55.36 17.59 2.08
CA ALA A 185 56.63 17.95 2.74
C ALA A 185 56.58 17.62 4.25
N LYS A 186 57.72 17.13 4.77
CA LYS A 186 58.01 16.52 6.10
C LYS A 186 58.02 17.57 7.25
N THR A 187 58.13 17.31 8.58
CA THR A 187 59.07 16.46 9.36
C THR A 187 58.74 16.42 10.89
N LYS A 188 58.94 15.24 11.51
CA LYS A 188 59.44 14.81 12.86
C LYS A 188 59.23 15.60 14.20
N ALA A 189 58.68 14.83 15.17
CA ALA A 189 59.13 14.51 16.56
C ALA A 189 59.03 15.52 17.75
N LYS A 190 58.34 15.13 18.85
CA LYS A 190 58.92 14.66 20.15
C LYS A 190 57.85 14.14 21.13
N LYS A 191 58.29 13.35 22.10
CA LYS A 191 57.58 12.42 23.01
C LYS A 191 57.82 12.87 24.46
N VAL A 192 56.81 12.88 25.34
CA VAL A 192 56.98 12.74 26.81
C VAL A 192 55.79 11.99 27.44
N LYS A 193 56.12 11.14 28.42
CA LYS A 193 55.35 10.13 29.16
C LYS A 193 54.70 10.75 30.41
N ALA A 194 53.44 10.40 30.71
CA ALA A 194 52.93 9.65 31.87
C ALA A 194 53.02 10.25 33.29
N GLU A 195 51.88 10.33 33.99
CA GLU A 195 51.75 9.74 35.34
C GLU A 195 50.29 9.38 35.70
N ARG A 196 50.13 8.25 36.39
CA ARG A 196 48.87 7.67 36.92
C ARG A 196 48.77 8.00 38.41
N LYS A 197 47.55 8.20 38.93
CA LYS A 197 47.23 7.69 40.28
C LYS A 197 45.74 7.38 40.41
N ALA A 198 45.46 6.18 40.92
CA ALA A 198 44.14 5.67 41.28
C ALA A 198 44.06 5.55 42.80
N THR A 199 42.90 5.86 43.38
CA THR A 199 42.48 5.37 44.71
C THR A 199 40.96 5.16 44.73
N ARG A 200 40.53 4.21 45.57
CA ARG A 200 39.34 3.37 45.40
C ARG A 200 38.39 3.52 46.60
N SER A 201 37.08 3.58 46.31
CA SER A 201 35.91 3.26 47.19
C SER A 201 35.64 4.22 48.37
N LYS A 202 34.42 4.41 48.89
CA LYS A 202 33.35 3.44 49.19
C LYS A 202 32.04 4.17 49.56
N ARG A 203 30.93 3.45 49.39
CA ARG A 203 29.72 3.37 50.25
C ARG A 203 28.46 4.17 49.88
N ALA A 204 27.41 3.39 49.61
CA ALA A 204 26.00 3.75 49.63
C ALA A 204 25.42 3.73 51.06
N ARG A 205 24.44 4.60 51.36
CA ARG A 205 23.15 4.26 52.01
C ARG A 205 22.30 5.51 52.30
N SER A 206 21.12 5.55 51.65
CA SER A 206 19.78 5.53 52.25
C SER A 206 19.27 6.62 53.24
N VAL A 207 18.04 7.07 52.95
CA VAL A 207 16.89 7.29 53.86
C VAL A 207 16.55 8.71 54.33
N ALA A 208 15.41 9.19 53.78
CA ALA A 208 14.26 9.87 54.37
C ALA A 208 14.39 11.26 55.04
N ARG A 209 13.45 12.17 54.72
CA ARG A 209 12.13 12.35 55.37
C ARG A 209 11.68 13.83 55.40
N ARG A 210 10.52 14.06 54.74
CA ARG A 210 9.37 14.97 55.02
C ARG A 210 9.53 16.16 55.99
N THR A 211 8.89 17.29 55.63
CA THR A 211 7.72 17.99 56.24
C THR A 211 7.83 19.50 55.93
N GLY A 212 6.79 20.33 55.75
CA GLY A 212 5.33 20.27 55.69
C GLY A 212 4.87 21.48 54.83
N ALA A 213 3.65 22.00 54.79
CA ALA A 213 2.31 21.67 55.24
C ALA A 213 1.37 22.60 54.42
N GLY A 214 0.17 22.14 54.04
CA GLY A 214 -0.90 22.98 53.47
C GLY A 214 -1.57 23.87 54.53
N PRO A 215 -2.72 24.54 54.28
CA PRO A 215 -3.94 23.95 53.70
C PRO A 215 -4.64 24.91 52.69
N VAL A 216 -5.74 24.57 52.00
CA VAL A 216 -7.13 24.78 52.45
C VAL A 216 -8.12 23.84 51.72
N THR A 217 -9.02 23.34 52.56
CA THR A 217 -10.24 22.53 52.49
C THR A 217 -11.15 22.51 51.24
N GLY A 218 -11.75 21.34 51.02
CA GLY A 218 -12.91 21.12 50.14
C GLY A 218 -13.33 19.64 50.05
N ARG A 219 -13.72 19.07 51.19
CA ARG A 219 -14.11 17.66 51.45
C ARG A 219 -15.39 17.30 50.68
N ALA A 220 -15.37 16.25 49.85
CA ALA A 220 -15.83 14.87 50.10
C ALA A 220 -17.37 14.72 50.26
N LYS A 221 -18.02 13.60 49.99
CA LYS A 221 -17.64 12.18 50.03
C LYS A 221 -18.85 11.42 49.43
N GLY A 222 -18.65 10.41 48.61
CA GLY A 222 -18.78 9.01 49.07
C GLY A 222 -20.21 8.49 48.88
N ARG A 223 -20.50 7.19 48.80
CA ARG A 223 -19.71 5.99 49.03
C ARG A 223 -20.63 4.80 48.67
N THR A 224 -20.04 3.68 48.23
CA THR A 224 -20.45 2.27 48.50
C THR A 224 -21.89 1.84 48.13
N GLY A 225 -22.15 0.86 47.27
CA GLY A 225 -21.48 -0.43 47.07
C GLY A 225 -22.35 -1.54 47.66
N ARG A 226 -22.68 -2.60 46.90
CA ARG A 226 -22.86 -3.97 47.44
C ARG A 226 -23.01 -5.04 46.36
N THR A 227 -22.22 -6.09 46.55
CA THR A 227 -22.31 -7.47 46.10
C THR A 227 -23.60 -8.17 46.54
N THR A 228 -24.04 -9.20 45.78
CA THR A 228 -24.32 -10.58 46.28
C THR A 228 -24.67 -11.56 45.14
N THR A 229 -23.95 -12.69 45.07
CA THR A 229 -24.37 -14.11 44.85
C THR A 229 -25.58 -14.41 43.93
N GLY A 230 -25.60 -15.35 43.00
CA GLY A 230 -24.84 -16.60 42.79
C GLY A 230 -25.83 -17.76 42.55
N LYS A 231 -25.64 -18.61 41.53
CA LYS A 231 -25.98 -20.06 41.57
C LYS A 231 -25.57 -20.79 40.28
N SER A 232 -24.71 -21.80 40.47
CA SER A 232 -24.54 -22.97 39.62
C SER A 232 -25.67 -23.97 39.91
N LEU A 233 -26.13 -24.70 38.89
CA LEU A 233 -26.73 -26.02 39.05
C LEU A 233 -26.54 -26.88 37.81
N THR A 234 -26.06 -28.09 38.07
CA THR A 234 -25.78 -29.20 37.16
C THR A 234 -26.95 -30.19 37.15
N LYS A 235 -26.95 -31.06 36.10
CA LYS A 235 -27.51 -32.42 36.01
C LYS A 235 -29.00 -32.66 35.68
N ARG A 236 -29.18 -33.44 34.58
CA ARG A 236 -29.68 -34.85 34.49
C ARG A 236 -30.97 -35.11 33.65
N LYS A 237 -30.76 -35.94 32.61
CA LYS A 237 -31.43 -37.19 32.18
C LYS A 237 -32.94 -37.26 31.83
N THR A 238 -33.16 -38.02 30.73
CA THR A 238 -34.28 -38.91 30.36
C THR A 238 -35.64 -38.28 30.03
N ARG A 239 -36.14 -38.51 28.81
CA ARG A 239 -36.79 -39.75 28.35
C ARG A 239 -36.65 -39.90 26.84
#